data_AF-A0A9X4L4S6-F1
#
_entry.id   AF-A0A9X4L4S6-F1
#
_cell.length_a   1.000
_cell.length_b   1.000
_cell.length_c   1.000
_cell.angle_alpha   90.00
_cell.angle_beta   90.00
_cell.angle_gamma   90.00
#
_symmetry.space_group_name_H-M   'P 1'
#
loop_
_entity.id
_entity.type
_entity.pdbx_description
1 polymer ?
#
loop_
_entity_poly.entity_id
_entity_poly.type
_entity_poly.pdbx_seq_one_letter_code
_entity_poly.pdbx_strand_id
1 'polypeptide(L)'
;MKKNRRNAAVAMLLAAAALGCFLFFATQGKGDDAEVENAQGQSQGTQDKDASASPAATGGGEETGGVRGTSEAGAESAAERPKPAAFDEAQFADPDVRYRPLLMIHDKLHTGVIKKLSDLGYGGMVTNVDYNGYLKNEEFWEILKQNVAYAIDKLGLRVWIYDEKGYPSGTAGGLVLAGHPELEAQGLAVVVKEAAAGKKVVIEHPYGHGEVQNATAYRGTASRFDASSAVDLRSAVDGQGNLNWQAPASGSWVVFYFVQKPFYEGTHAVNNWFEQRRYINLLEKDATEAFIDVTHKQYYERLGSYFGKGIEAFFTDEPALTGTYIGTPPRQPSVLDAPDPGVPLLKTLNWGNELAEEFRKRRGYELPPVLPYLVGGRGQGGAARARRLLPDAVGARPGELLRAARDVLRRDGRRLLRPSAAGRGNVPSGHL
;
A
#
# COMPACT_ATOMS: atom_id res chain seq x y z
N MET A 1 11.17 11.23 35.70
CA MET A 1 10.06 10.39 35.17
C MET A 1 9.26 10.98 34.00
N LYS A 2 9.23 12.31 33.75
CA LYS A 2 8.48 12.90 32.61
C LYS A 2 9.18 12.85 31.23
N LYS A 3 10.52 12.74 31.18
CA LYS A 3 11.30 12.67 29.92
C LYS A 3 11.17 11.33 29.17
N ASN A 4 10.99 10.20 29.87
CA ASN A 4 10.89 8.87 29.24
C ASN A 4 9.55 8.59 28.54
N ARG A 5 8.46 9.28 28.91
CA ARG A 5 7.14 9.09 28.27
C ARG A 5 7.02 9.80 26.91
N ARG A 6 7.73 10.92 26.70
CA ARG A 6 7.78 11.59 25.39
C ARG A 6 8.58 10.78 24.36
N ASN A 7 9.68 10.14 24.78
CA ASN A 7 10.48 9.32 23.87
C ASN A 7 9.75 8.01 23.48
N ALA A 8 8.93 7.45 24.36
CA ALA A 8 8.09 6.28 24.04
C ALA A 8 6.93 6.62 23.07
N ALA A 9 6.30 7.80 23.22
CA ALA A 9 5.25 8.26 22.31
C ALA A 9 5.79 8.61 20.91
N VAL A 10 6.99 9.21 20.84
CA VAL A 10 7.66 9.52 19.56
C VAL A 10 8.17 8.23 18.89
N ALA A 11 8.64 7.24 19.66
CA ALA A 11 9.00 5.93 19.12
C ALA A 11 7.79 5.12 18.61
N MET A 12 6.62 5.23 19.25
CA MET A 12 5.37 4.63 18.75
C MET A 12 4.86 5.31 17.47
N LEU A 13 4.93 6.65 17.38
CA LEU A 13 4.55 7.36 16.15
C LEU A 13 5.50 7.07 14.97
N LEU A 14 6.80 6.90 15.24
CA LEU A 14 7.76 6.50 14.21
C LEU A 14 7.60 5.05 13.77
N ALA A 15 7.12 4.16 14.66
CA ALA A 15 6.75 2.78 14.29
C ALA A 15 5.50 2.75 13.39
N ALA A 16 4.46 3.54 13.69
CA ALA A 16 3.25 3.64 12.87
C ALA A 16 3.53 4.20 11.45
N ALA A 17 4.50 5.11 11.32
CA ALA A 17 4.94 5.64 10.02
C ALA A 17 5.81 4.64 9.23
N ALA A 18 6.49 3.70 9.91
CA ALA A 18 7.26 2.63 9.27
C ALA A 18 6.40 1.40 8.90
N LEU A 19 5.19 1.28 9.47
CA LEU A 19 4.21 0.21 9.22
C LEU A 19 3.07 0.61 8.27
N GLY A 20 3.05 1.83 7.75
CA GLY A 20 2.09 2.22 6.70
C GLY A 20 0.65 2.44 7.18
N CYS A 21 0.44 2.85 8.43
CA CYS A 21 -0.89 3.27 8.89
C CYS A 21 -1.34 4.53 8.12
N PHE A 22 -2.37 4.42 7.29
CA PHE A 22 -3.07 5.57 6.70
C PHE A 22 -4.45 5.73 7.34
N LEU A 23 -4.59 6.70 8.24
CA LEU A 23 -5.89 7.22 8.70
C LEU A 23 -6.24 8.43 7.83
N PHE A 24 -7.29 8.33 7.01
CA PHE A 24 -7.81 9.48 6.25
C PHE A 24 -9.11 9.99 6.89
N PHE A 25 -9.08 11.23 7.38
CA PHE A 25 -10.28 11.98 7.69
C PHE A 25 -10.88 12.55 6.41
N ALA A 26 -12.13 12.20 6.10
CA ALA A 26 -12.92 12.95 5.15
C ALA A 26 -13.35 14.28 5.80
N THR A 27 -12.56 15.35 5.60
CA THR A 27 -13.04 16.71 5.82
C THR A 27 -13.21 17.39 4.48
N GLN A 28 -14.38 18.00 4.25
CA GLN A 28 -14.54 18.92 3.14
C GLN A 28 -13.79 20.21 3.49
N GLY A 29 -12.65 20.41 2.84
CA GLY A 29 -11.88 21.64 2.91
C GLY A 29 -10.69 21.54 1.96
N LYS A 30 -10.60 22.47 1.00
CA LYS A 30 -9.40 22.66 0.17
C LYS A 30 -8.22 22.93 1.09
N GLY A 31 -7.12 22.20 0.92
CA GLY A 31 -5.90 22.37 1.69
C GLY A 31 -4.70 22.05 0.82
N ASP A 32 -3.98 23.11 0.48
CA ASP A 32 -2.78 23.14 -0.35
C ASP A 32 -1.55 22.53 0.34
N ASP A 33 -0.58 22.16 -0.49
CA ASP A 33 0.71 21.57 -0.15
C ASP A 33 1.48 22.40 0.91
N ALA A 34 1.92 21.74 1.98
CA ALA A 34 2.86 22.32 2.94
C ALA A 34 4.25 21.71 2.76
N GLU A 35 5.17 22.51 2.23
CA GLU A 35 6.61 22.31 2.32
C GLU A 35 7.06 22.36 3.79
N VAL A 36 7.89 21.40 4.21
CA VAL A 36 8.50 21.36 5.53
C VAL A 36 9.86 22.05 5.47
N GLU A 37 9.93 23.28 5.96
CA GLU A 37 11.20 23.97 6.26
C GLU A 37 11.84 23.38 7.53
N ASN A 38 13.10 22.96 7.39
CA ASN A 38 13.95 22.45 8.46
C ASN A 38 14.47 23.61 9.33
N ALA A 39 13.98 23.75 10.56
CA ALA A 39 14.56 24.65 11.55
C ALA A 39 15.78 24.00 12.21
N GLN A 40 16.99 24.47 11.85
CA GLN A 40 18.23 24.17 12.57
C GLN A 40 18.27 24.93 13.91
N GLY A 41 18.18 24.20 15.01
CA GLY A 41 18.44 24.70 16.36
C GLY A 41 19.95 24.70 16.65
N GLN A 42 20.49 25.88 16.95
CA GLN A 42 21.85 26.11 17.43
C GLN A 42 22.08 25.50 18.82
N SER A 43 23.23 24.87 19.02
CA SER A 43 23.85 24.71 20.34
C SER A 43 25.33 25.09 20.27
N GLN A 44 25.68 26.19 20.95
CA GLN A 44 27.02 26.47 21.47
C GLN A 44 27.43 25.32 22.42
N GLY A 45 28.68 24.91 22.62
CA GLY A 45 29.98 25.30 22.11
C GLY A 45 31.02 24.59 22.99
N THR A 46 32.17 24.20 22.45
CA THR A 46 33.43 24.10 23.21
C THR A 46 34.59 24.17 22.23
N GLN A 47 35.59 24.94 22.64
CA GLN A 47 36.81 25.34 21.95
C GLN A 47 37.72 24.14 21.63
N ASP A 48 38.44 24.21 20.51
CA ASP A 48 39.90 24.20 20.56
C ASP A 48 40.53 24.76 19.28
N LYS A 49 41.76 25.25 19.47
CA LYS A 49 42.56 26.15 18.63
C LYS A 49 43.21 25.43 17.44
N ASP A 50 43.40 26.12 16.32
CA ASP A 50 44.74 26.53 15.85
C ASP A 50 44.70 27.28 14.50
N ALA A 51 45.77 28.05 14.31
CA ALA A 51 45.94 29.18 13.40
C ALA A 51 46.18 28.82 11.92
N SER A 52 45.82 29.72 10.99
CA SER A 52 46.78 30.41 10.10
C SER A 52 46.12 31.38 9.08
N ALA A 53 46.52 32.64 9.20
CA ALA A 53 46.74 33.74 8.24
C ALA A 53 46.04 33.80 6.85
N SER A 54 45.19 34.84 6.67
CA SER A 54 45.23 36.03 5.76
C SER A 54 45.99 36.06 4.41
N PRO A 55 45.74 37.04 3.48
CA PRO A 55 44.79 38.17 3.52
C PRO A 55 43.96 38.47 2.23
N ALA A 56 42.99 39.36 2.47
CA ALA A 56 42.26 40.32 1.63
C ALA A 56 42.75 40.69 0.21
N ALA A 57 41.77 40.98 -0.66
CA ALA A 57 41.83 42.09 -1.60
C ALA A 57 40.45 42.75 -1.74
N THR A 58 40.43 44.05 -1.42
CA THR A 58 39.36 45.04 -1.57
C THR A 58 39.19 45.48 -3.03
N GLY A 59 37.98 45.87 -3.42
CA GLY A 59 37.75 46.65 -4.64
C GLY A 59 36.28 46.97 -4.85
N GLY A 60 35.86 48.17 -4.45
CA GLY A 60 34.55 48.73 -4.79
C GLY A 60 34.50 49.21 -6.25
N GLY A 61 33.29 49.40 -6.75
CA GLY A 61 33.07 49.93 -8.10
C GLY A 61 31.60 49.84 -8.53
N GLU A 62 30.88 50.89 -8.17
CA GLU A 62 29.70 51.53 -8.77
C GLU A 62 28.77 50.82 -9.78
N GLU A 63 27.51 51.16 -9.54
CA GLU A 63 26.29 50.94 -10.31
C GLU A 63 26.37 51.38 -11.79
N THR A 64 25.75 50.60 -12.67
CA THR A 64 24.96 51.15 -13.79
C THR A 64 23.73 50.29 -14.03
N GLY A 65 22.58 50.96 -14.10
CA GLY A 65 21.25 50.39 -14.07
C GLY A 65 20.82 49.59 -15.30
N GLY A 66 19.83 48.73 -15.07
CA GLY A 66 19.12 47.97 -16.09
C GLY A 66 17.70 47.66 -15.58
N VAL A 67 16.76 48.51 -15.97
CA VAL A 67 15.32 48.44 -15.68
C VAL A 67 14.76 47.04 -15.97
N ARG A 68 14.15 46.40 -14.97
CA ARG A 68 13.21 45.29 -15.15
C ARG A 68 11.84 45.72 -14.67
N GLY A 69 10.87 45.61 -15.58
CA GLY A 69 9.49 46.04 -15.41
C GLY A 69 8.83 45.38 -14.20
N THR A 70 8.12 46.21 -13.45
CA THR A 70 7.20 45.81 -12.40
C THR A 70 5.96 45.17 -13.06
N SER A 71 5.82 43.86 -12.96
CA SER A 71 4.50 43.23 -13.05
C SER A 71 3.86 43.35 -11.67
N GLU A 72 2.79 44.15 -11.57
CA GLU A 72 1.90 44.17 -10.42
C GLU A 72 1.25 42.79 -10.26
N ALA A 73 1.84 41.95 -9.41
CA ALA A 73 1.13 40.83 -8.81
C ALA A 73 0.21 41.43 -7.75
N GLY A 74 -1.10 41.34 -8.00
CA GLY A 74 -2.12 41.72 -7.04
C GLY A 74 -1.86 41.03 -5.70
N ALA A 75 -1.74 41.83 -4.65
CA ALA A 75 -1.74 41.34 -3.28
C ALA A 75 -3.11 40.73 -2.99
N GLU A 76 -3.26 39.43 -3.22
CA GLU A 76 -4.32 38.66 -2.58
C GLU A 76 -4.11 38.82 -1.07
N SER A 77 -5.09 39.43 -0.39
CA SER A 77 -5.06 39.55 1.05
C SER A 77 -4.94 38.14 1.63
N ALA A 78 -3.84 37.86 2.32
CA ALA A 78 -3.71 36.67 3.13
C ALA A 78 -4.92 36.62 4.06
N ALA A 79 -5.90 35.76 3.75
CA ALA A 79 -7.07 35.57 4.57
C ALA A 79 -6.57 35.18 5.96
N GLU A 80 -6.86 36.04 6.94
CA GLU A 80 -6.46 35.86 8.33
C GLU A 80 -6.96 34.47 8.76
N ARG A 81 -6.04 33.57 9.13
CA ARG A 81 -6.43 32.23 9.58
C ARG A 81 -7.44 32.43 10.71
N PRO A 82 -8.62 31.79 10.64
CA PRO A 82 -9.64 32.00 11.65
C PRO A 82 -9.03 31.76 13.02
N LYS A 83 -9.19 32.75 13.92
CA LYS A 83 -8.73 32.62 15.30
C LYS A 83 -9.23 31.28 15.84
N PRO A 84 -8.36 30.47 16.48
CA PRO A 84 -8.81 29.25 17.11
C PRO A 84 -10.01 29.58 18.00
N ALA A 85 -11.09 28.82 17.85
CA ALA A 85 -12.25 28.97 18.72
C ALA A 85 -11.77 28.95 20.18
N ALA A 86 -12.33 29.83 21.01
CA ALA A 86 -12.07 29.78 22.44
C ALA A 86 -12.34 28.36 22.94
N PHE A 87 -11.47 27.83 23.81
CA PHE A 87 -11.65 26.51 24.38
C PHE A 87 -12.98 26.44 25.12
N ASP A 88 -13.86 25.53 24.69
CA ASP A 88 -15.14 25.27 25.32
C ASP A 88 -14.97 24.09 26.29
N GLU A 89 -14.89 24.41 27.59
CA GLU A 89 -14.73 23.42 28.66
C GLU A 89 -15.92 22.47 28.77
N ALA A 90 -17.14 22.95 28.50
CA ALA A 90 -18.34 22.13 28.54
C ALA A 90 -18.36 21.12 27.38
N GLN A 91 -18.03 21.58 26.17
CA GLN A 91 -17.88 20.69 25.01
C GLN A 91 -16.72 19.71 25.19
N PHE A 92 -15.63 20.11 25.85
CA PHE A 92 -14.53 19.19 26.12
C PHE A 92 -14.90 18.12 27.16
N ALA A 93 -15.67 18.49 28.19
CA ALA A 93 -16.11 17.56 29.23
C ALA A 93 -17.18 16.56 28.74
N ASP A 94 -18.07 17.00 27.83
CA ASP A 94 -19.08 16.15 27.19
C ASP A 94 -19.05 16.36 25.66
N PRO A 95 -18.07 15.76 24.97
CA PRO A 95 -17.89 15.99 23.55
C PRO A 95 -19.06 15.44 22.74
N ASP A 96 -19.38 16.11 21.63
CA ASP A 96 -20.32 15.59 20.63
C ASP A 96 -19.93 14.15 20.22
N VAL A 97 -20.94 13.31 19.93
CA VAL A 97 -20.76 11.90 19.57
C VAL A 97 -19.73 11.70 18.46
N ARG A 98 -19.59 12.65 17.52
CA ARG A 98 -18.61 12.62 16.42
C ARG A 98 -17.14 12.67 16.85
N TYR A 99 -16.86 13.14 18.06
CA TYR A 99 -15.50 13.23 18.62
C TYR A 99 -15.21 12.12 19.62
N ARG A 100 -16.22 11.33 20.00
CA ARG A 100 -16.06 10.21 20.92
C ARG A 100 -15.41 9.01 20.22
N PRO A 101 -14.67 8.16 20.95
CA PRO A 101 -13.99 7.00 20.38
C PRO A 101 -14.98 5.94 19.90
N LEU A 102 -14.56 5.12 18.93
CA LEU A 102 -15.28 3.93 18.48
C LEU A 102 -14.54 2.69 19.00
N LEU A 103 -15.26 1.75 19.60
CA LEU A 103 -14.67 0.48 20.02
C LEU A 103 -14.80 -0.57 18.90
N MET A 104 -13.70 -1.23 18.56
CA MET A 104 -13.71 -2.38 17.64
C MET A 104 -14.29 -3.62 18.33
N ILE A 105 -15.31 -4.23 17.72
CA ILE A 105 -15.96 -5.46 18.20
C ILE A 105 -16.23 -6.38 17.00
N HIS A 106 -15.59 -7.55 16.99
CA HIS A 106 -15.70 -8.52 15.89
C HIS A 106 -16.72 -9.64 16.12
N ASP A 107 -16.93 -10.03 17.37
CA ASP A 107 -17.79 -11.15 17.77
C ASP A 107 -18.75 -10.76 18.89
N LYS A 108 -19.83 -11.53 19.04
CA LYS A 108 -20.78 -11.42 20.16
C LYS A 108 -21.39 -10.01 20.32
N LEU A 109 -21.50 -9.27 19.23
CA LEU A 109 -22.20 -8.00 19.24
C LEU A 109 -23.68 -8.24 19.52
N HIS A 110 -24.22 -7.58 20.54
CA HIS A 110 -25.64 -7.57 20.84
C HIS A 110 -26.02 -6.26 21.53
N THR A 111 -27.32 -5.95 21.54
CA THR A 111 -27.87 -4.68 22.04
C THR A 111 -27.40 -4.31 23.46
N GLY A 112 -27.28 -5.29 24.37
CA GLY A 112 -26.73 -5.07 25.71
C GLY A 112 -25.29 -4.54 25.74
N VAL A 113 -24.40 -5.07 24.88
CA VAL A 113 -23.02 -4.57 24.74
C VAL A 113 -23.02 -3.16 24.13
N ILE A 114 -23.84 -2.93 23.10
CA ILE A 114 -23.96 -1.64 22.43
C ILE A 114 -24.45 -0.57 23.41
N LYS A 115 -25.47 -0.88 24.22
CA LYS A 115 -25.96 0.03 25.26
C LYS A 115 -24.85 0.35 26.26
N LYS A 116 -24.09 -0.66 26.70
CA LYS A 116 -22.97 -0.45 27.62
C LYS A 116 -21.90 0.47 27.04
N LEU A 117 -21.60 0.39 25.74
CA LEU A 117 -20.70 1.34 25.08
C LEU A 117 -21.21 2.78 25.18
N SER A 118 -22.50 2.97 24.88
CA SER A 118 -23.15 4.28 25.02
C SER A 118 -23.06 4.80 26.46
N ASP A 119 -23.38 3.96 27.45
CA ASP A 119 -23.33 4.32 28.88
C ASP A 119 -21.90 4.67 29.34
N LEU A 120 -20.88 4.11 28.70
CA LEU A 120 -19.46 4.40 28.95
C LEU A 120 -18.94 5.62 28.18
N GLY A 121 -19.77 6.29 27.38
CA GLY A 121 -19.40 7.49 26.63
C GLY A 121 -18.67 7.23 25.31
N TYR A 122 -18.73 6.02 24.77
CA TYR A 122 -18.24 5.78 23.40
C TYR A 122 -19.16 6.43 22.38
N GLY A 123 -18.58 6.87 21.26
CA GLY A 123 -19.31 7.43 20.13
C GLY A 123 -19.97 6.38 19.25
N GLY A 124 -19.62 5.11 19.48
CA GLY A 124 -20.13 3.96 18.74
C GLY A 124 -19.09 2.86 18.60
N MET A 125 -19.10 2.19 17.45
CA MET A 125 -18.34 0.95 17.26
C MET A 125 -17.78 0.81 15.85
N VAL A 126 -16.72 0.02 15.75
CA VAL A 126 -16.26 -0.57 14.49
C VAL A 126 -16.60 -2.06 14.56
N THR A 127 -17.29 -2.59 13.57
CA THR A 127 -17.79 -3.97 13.63
C THR A 127 -17.96 -4.59 12.25
N ASN A 128 -18.21 -5.89 12.20
CA ASN A 128 -18.37 -6.66 10.99
C ASN A 128 -19.38 -7.78 11.23
N VAL A 129 -19.82 -8.46 10.17
CA VAL A 129 -20.61 -9.69 10.33
C VAL A 129 -19.79 -10.73 11.08
N ASP A 130 -20.44 -11.53 11.92
CA ASP A 130 -19.76 -12.51 12.79
C ASP A 130 -18.81 -13.41 11.99
N TYR A 131 -17.67 -13.76 12.59
CA TYR A 131 -16.67 -14.61 11.95
C TYR A 131 -17.16 -16.05 11.71
N ASN A 132 -18.15 -16.51 12.48
CA ASN A 132 -18.78 -17.80 12.28
C ASN A 132 -19.62 -17.78 11.00
N GLY A 133 -19.15 -18.41 9.93
CA GLY A 133 -19.82 -18.29 8.63
C GLY A 133 -19.72 -16.88 8.04
N TYR A 134 -18.60 -16.18 8.29
CA TYR A 134 -18.29 -14.85 7.77
C TYR A 134 -18.76 -14.65 6.32
N LEU A 135 -19.57 -13.61 6.10
CA LEU A 135 -20.21 -13.22 4.83
C LEU A 135 -21.17 -14.26 4.21
N LYS A 136 -21.23 -15.49 4.71
CA LYS A 136 -22.01 -16.60 4.15
C LYS A 136 -23.28 -16.93 4.94
N ASN A 137 -23.31 -16.63 6.23
CA ASN A 137 -24.43 -16.98 7.09
C ASN A 137 -25.42 -15.81 7.21
N GLU A 138 -26.61 -15.98 6.62
CA GLU A 138 -27.67 -14.96 6.64
C GLU A 138 -28.23 -14.66 8.04
N GLU A 139 -28.19 -15.61 8.98
CA GLU A 139 -28.62 -15.34 10.36
C GLU A 139 -27.73 -14.29 11.02
N PHE A 140 -26.40 -14.37 10.83
CA PHE A 140 -25.48 -13.38 11.37
C PHE A 140 -25.57 -12.04 10.65
N TRP A 141 -25.97 -12.03 9.37
CA TRP A 141 -26.33 -10.79 8.68
C TRP A 141 -27.57 -10.14 9.29
N GLU A 142 -28.63 -10.90 9.59
CA GLU A 142 -29.82 -10.37 10.28
C GLU A 142 -29.48 -9.81 11.66
N ILE A 143 -28.64 -10.52 12.44
CA ILE A 143 -28.17 -10.06 13.75
C ILE A 143 -27.39 -8.75 13.61
N LEU A 144 -26.48 -8.66 12.64
CA LEU A 144 -25.73 -7.43 12.38
C LEU A 144 -26.67 -6.28 12.03
N LYS A 145 -27.64 -6.48 11.13
CA LYS A 145 -28.61 -5.45 10.75
C LYS A 145 -29.40 -4.93 11.94
N GLN A 146 -29.88 -5.82 12.80
CA GLN A 146 -30.63 -5.44 14.00
C GLN A 146 -29.76 -4.64 14.99
N ASN A 147 -28.50 -5.04 15.17
CA ASN A 147 -27.55 -4.36 16.04
C ASN A 147 -27.15 -2.98 15.51
N VAL A 148 -26.91 -2.85 14.21
CA VAL A 148 -26.63 -1.57 13.54
C VAL A 148 -27.82 -0.63 13.66
N ALA A 149 -29.03 -1.12 13.38
CA ALA A 149 -30.26 -0.37 13.54
C ALA A 149 -30.44 0.12 14.99
N TYR A 150 -30.20 -0.77 15.97
CA TYR A 150 -30.28 -0.41 17.37
C TYR A 150 -29.25 0.68 17.76
N ALA A 151 -27.99 0.52 17.34
CA ALA A 151 -26.94 1.49 17.63
C ALA A 151 -27.28 2.89 17.06
N ILE A 152 -27.73 2.94 15.81
CA ILE A 152 -28.00 4.19 15.10
C ILE A 152 -29.33 4.79 15.54
N ASP A 153 -30.44 4.07 15.38
CA ASP A 153 -31.79 4.63 15.54
C ASP A 153 -32.18 4.84 17.00
N LYS A 154 -31.68 4.01 17.91
CA LYS A 154 -32.06 4.08 19.34
C LYS A 154 -31.08 4.87 20.18
N LEU A 155 -29.80 4.82 19.84
CA LEU A 155 -28.75 5.41 20.67
C LEU A 155 -28.00 6.56 19.98
N GLY A 156 -28.21 6.79 18.69
CA GLY A 156 -27.50 7.85 17.95
C GLY A 156 -26.00 7.59 17.81
N LEU A 157 -25.58 6.32 17.88
CA LEU A 157 -24.18 5.93 17.78
C LEU A 157 -23.72 5.84 16.33
N ARG A 158 -22.42 6.02 16.15
CA ARG A 158 -21.71 5.91 14.88
C ARG A 158 -21.21 4.48 14.66
N VAL A 159 -21.23 4.03 13.42
CA VAL A 159 -20.79 2.69 13.04
C VAL A 159 -19.76 2.79 11.92
N TRP A 160 -18.64 2.11 12.10
CA TRP A 160 -17.72 1.79 11.01
C TRP A 160 -17.78 0.29 10.73
N ILE A 161 -17.66 -0.09 9.46
CA ILE A 161 -17.65 -1.49 9.06
C ILE A 161 -16.21 -1.95 8.90
N TYR A 162 -15.79 -2.99 9.62
CA TYR A 162 -14.53 -3.67 9.32
C TYR A 162 -14.75 -4.61 8.13
N ASP A 163 -13.92 -4.46 7.10
CA ASP A 163 -14.10 -5.16 5.82
C ASP A 163 -13.52 -6.58 5.78
N GLU A 164 -12.98 -7.09 6.88
CA GLU A 164 -12.20 -8.32 6.89
C GLU A 164 -12.54 -9.26 8.07
N LYS A 165 -12.25 -10.55 7.87
CA LYS A 165 -12.11 -11.54 8.93
C LYS A 165 -10.66 -11.61 9.38
N GLY A 166 -10.31 -10.71 10.31
CA GLY A 166 -9.00 -10.66 10.97
C GLY A 166 -7.86 -10.16 10.08
N TYR A 167 -6.77 -9.73 10.71
CA TYR A 167 -5.66 -9.06 10.04
C TYR A 167 -4.89 -9.96 9.05
N PRO A 168 -4.41 -9.45 7.90
CA PRO A 168 -4.70 -8.14 7.29
C PRO A 168 -5.88 -8.17 6.31
N SER A 169 -6.47 -7.00 6.04
CA SER A 169 -7.54 -6.81 5.04
C SER A 169 -7.09 -7.14 3.63
N GLY A 170 -7.95 -7.80 2.86
CA GLY A 170 -7.77 -8.11 1.43
C GLY A 170 -8.13 -9.56 1.08
N THR A 171 -8.33 -10.44 2.06
CA THR A 171 -8.65 -11.85 1.82
C THR A 171 -10.12 -12.17 1.95
N ALA A 172 -10.89 -11.34 2.68
CA ALA A 172 -12.28 -11.58 3.07
C ALA A 172 -12.48 -12.96 3.73
N GLY A 173 -11.61 -13.35 4.65
CA GLY A 173 -11.61 -14.70 5.23
C GLY A 173 -11.23 -15.79 4.22
N GLY A 174 -10.52 -15.43 3.14
CA GLY A 174 -10.11 -16.29 2.02
C GLY A 174 -11.12 -16.41 0.90
N LEU A 175 -12.24 -15.71 1.00
CA LEU A 175 -13.30 -15.77 0.01
C LEU A 175 -12.92 -15.12 -1.31
N VAL A 176 -11.94 -14.21 -1.32
CA VAL A 176 -11.48 -13.59 -2.59
C VAL A 176 -10.76 -14.60 -3.48
N LEU A 177 -9.92 -15.46 -2.90
CA LEU A 177 -9.18 -16.48 -3.66
C LEU A 177 -9.98 -17.78 -3.84
N ALA A 178 -11.14 -17.91 -3.20
CA ALA A 178 -11.96 -19.11 -3.30
C ALA A 178 -12.49 -19.29 -4.73
N GLY A 179 -11.89 -20.20 -5.48
CA GLY A 179 -12.19 -20.41 -6.91
C GLY A 179 -11.46 -19.45 -7.86
N HIS A 180 -10.57 -18.60 -7.34
CA HIS A 180 -9.84 -17.57 -8.08
C HIS A 180 -8.33 -17.55 -7.76
N PRO A 181 -7.60 -18.66 -7.96
CA PRO A 181 -6.16 -18.73 -7.67
C PRO A 181 -5.32 -17.74 -8.51
N GLU A 182 -5.83 -17.31 -9.67
CA GLU A 182 -5.19 -16.30 -10.52
C GLU A 182 -5.04 -14.92 -9.86
N LEU A 183 -5.84 -14.64 -8.82
CA LEU A 183 -5.81 -13.39 -8.06
C LEU A 183 -4.77 -13.40 -6.94
N GLU A 184 -4.05 -14.51 -6.73
CA GLU A 184 -3.03 -14.64 -5.69
C GLU A 184 -1.84 -13.70 -5.92
N ALA A 185 -1.32 -13.12 -4.84
CA ALA A 185 -0.10 -12.31 -4.82
C ALA A 185 1.05 -13.00 -5.58
N GLN A 186 1.63 -12.28 -6.54
CA GLN A 186 2.77 -12.74 -7.32
C GLN A 186 4.04 -11.98 -6.96
N GLY A 187 5.15 -12.68 -7.06
CA GLY A 187 6.49 -12.15 -6.85
C GLY A 187 7.37 -12.42 -8.06
N LEU A 188 8.33 -11.54 -8.31
CA LEU A 188 9.38 -11.74 -9.31
C LEU A 188 10.69 -12.05 -8.58
N ALA A 189 10.99 -13.34 -8.46
CA ALA A 189 12.23 -13.82 -7.87
C ALA A 189 13.40 -13.61 -8.84
N VAL A 190 14.59 -13.35 -8.27
CA VAL A 190 15.81 -13.22 -9.06
C VAL A 190 16.89 -14.18 -8.59
N VAL A 191 17.54 -14.84 -9.57
CA VAL A 191 18.81 -15.53 -9.40
C VAL A 191 19.89 -14.73 -10.14
N VAL A 192 20.99 -14.44 -9.45
CA VAL A 192 22.13 -13.70 -10.01
C VAL A 192 23.36 -14.61 -10.01
N LYS A 193 24.00 -14.76 -11.18
CA LYS A 193 25.24 -15.55 -11.33
C LYS A 193 26.30 -14.74 -12.04
N GLU A 194 27.44 -14.56 -11.40
CA GLU A 194 28.64 -14.01 -12.05
C GLU A 194 29.46 -15.13 -12.69
N ALA A 195 30.10 -14.81 -13.81
CA ALA A 195 30.88 -15.74 -14.61
C ALA A 195 32.17 -15.08 -15.11
N ALA A 196 33.27 -15.82 -15.00
CA ALA A 196 34.50 -15.46 -15.69
C ALA A 196 34.38 -15.73 -17.19
N ALA A 197 35.28 -15.12 -17.97
CA ALA A 197 35.41 -15.33 -19.41
C ALA A 197 35.42 -16.83 -19.76
N GLY A 198 34.65 -17.20 -20.78
CA GLY A 198 34.62 -18.58 -21.29
C GLY A 198 34.06 -19.61 -20.30
N LYS A 199 33.43 -19.21 -19.19
CA LYS A 199 32.78 -20.14 -18.25
C LYS A 199 31.31 -20.34 -18.57
N LYS A 200 30.85 -21.57 -18.36
CA LYS A 200 29.45 -21.96 -18.48
C LYS A 200 28.68 -21.47 -17.27
N VAL A 201 27.51 -20.88 -17.51
CA VAL A 201 26.52 -20.50 -16.51
C VAL A 201 25.35 -21.44 -16.62
N VAL A 202 25.06 -22.14 -15.52
CA VAL A 202 23.88 -22.99 -15.37
C VAL A 202 23.05 -22.44 -14.23
N ILE A 203 21.77 -22.19 -14.50
CA ILE A 203 20.78 -21.87 -13.47
C ILE A 203 19.67 -22.90 -13.62
N GLU A 204 19.55 -23.78 -12.63
CA GLU A 204 18.44 -24.70 -12.51
C GLU A 204 17.17 -23.93 -12.16
N HIS A 205 16.05 -24.35 -12.76
CA HIS A 205 14.77 -23.72 -12.49
C HIS A 205 14.38 -23.91 -11.01
N PRO A 206 14.13 -22.83 -10.25
CA PRO A 206 13.83 -22.98 -8.83
C PRO A 206 12.50 -23.71 -8.60
N TYR A 207 12.50 -24.71 -7.72
CA TYR A 207 11.29 -25.44 -7.35
C TYR A 207 10.17 -24.50 -6.85
N GLY A 208 8.92 -24.78 -7.23
CA GLY A 208 7.75 -23.99 -6.84
C GLY A 208 7.67 -22.59 -7.48
N HIS A 209 8.49 -22.32 -8.49
CA HIS A 209 8.41 -21.09 -9.28
C HIS A 209 7.70 -21.36 -10.61
N GLY A 210 7.13 -20.31 -11.20
CA GLY A 210 6.39 -20.33 -12.45
C GLY A 210 7.23 -19.85 -13.63
N GLU A 211 6.65 -19.02 -14.50
CA GLU A 211 7.29 -18.67 -15.77
C GLU A 211 8.54 -17.77 -15.63
N VAL A 212 9.52 -18.02 -16.50
CA VAL A 212 10.71 -17.19 -16.64
C VAL A 212 10.34 -15.90 -17.37
N GLN A 213 10.34 -14.79 -16.65
CA GLN A 213 9.96 -13.49 -17.18
C GLN A 213 11.11 -12.82 -17.94
N ASN A 214 12.36 -13.02 -17.49
CA ASN A 214 13.52 -12.46 -18.17
C ASN A 214 14.80 -13.24 -17.84
N ALA A 215 15.70 -13.39 -18.81
CA ALA A 215 17.06 -13.87 -18.60
C ALA A 215 18.01 -13.02 -19.44
N THR A 216 18.94 -12.31 -18.80
CA THR A 216 19.84 -11.39 -19.51
C THR A 216 21.24 -11.42 -18.91
N ALA A 217 22.26 -11.51 -19.78
CA ALA A 217 23.65 -11.32 -19.39
C ALA A 217 24.12 -9.89 -19.66
N TYR A 218 25.03 -9.41 -18.82
CA TYR A 218 25.72 -8.14 -18.98
C TYR A 218 27.21 -8.32 -18.69
N ARG A 219 28.06 -7.55 -19.36
CA ARG A 219 29.47 -7.44 -19.02
C ARG A 219 29.62 -6.73 -17.67
N GLY A 220 30.37 -7.34 -16.75
CA GLY A 220 30.63 -6.82 -15.41
C GLY A 220 30.32 -7.83 -14.31
N THR A 221 29.81 -7.33 -13.20
CA THR A 221 29.45 -8.06 -11.97
C THR A 221 28.05 -7.64 -11.51
N ALA A 222 27.47 -8.32 -10.52
CA ALA A 222 26.17 -8.00 -9.93
C ALA A 222 26.12 -6.57 -9.36
N SER A 223 27.25 -6.06 -8.87
CA SER A 223 27.37 -4.71 -8.31
C SER A 223 27.70 -3.64 -9.35
N ARG A 224 28.31 -3.99 -10.48
CA ARG A 224 28.67 -3.03 -11.54
C ARG A 224 28.69 -3.72 -12.91
N PHE A 225 27.73 -3.37 -13.76
CA PHE A 225 27.61 -3.92 -15.12
C PHE A 225 27.29 -2.82 -16.15
N ASP A 226 27.61 -3.11 -17.40
CA ASP A 226 27.35 -2.25 -18.56
C ASP A 226 26.01 -2.64 -19.21
N ALA A 227 24.98 -1.78 -19.08
CA ALA A 227 23.67 -2.02 -19.69
C ALA A 227 23.72 -2.14 -21.22
N SER A 228 24.66 -1.45 -21.87
CA SER A 228 24.76 -1.49 -23.34
C SER A 228 25.24 -2.84 -23.86
N SER A 229 25.80 -3.67 -22.97
CA SER A 229 26.30 -5.01 -23.28
C SER A 229 25.26 -6.12 -23.08
N ALA A 230 23.97 -5.77 -22.97
CA ALA A 230 22.89 -6.72 -22.74
C ALA A 230 22.85 -7.82 -23.80
N VAL A 231 22.80 -9.07 -23.34
CA VAL A 231 22.57 -10.26 -24.18
C VAL A 231 21.33 -10.96 -23.67
N ASP A 232 20.29 -11.04 -24.51
CA ASP A 232 19.07 -11.78 -24.23
C ASP A 232 19.36 -13.28 -24.21
N LEU A 233 19.05 -13.93 -23.09
CA LEU A 233 19.29 -15.36 -22.86
C LEU A 233 18.01 -16.20 -22.87
N ARG A 234 16.84 -15.62 -23.19
CA ARG A 234 15.57 -16.36 -23.13
C ARG A 234 15.55 -17.56 -24.08
N SER A 235 16.24 -17.49 -25.22
CA SER A 235 16.40 -18.64 -26.12
C SER A 235 17.33 -19.74 -25.61
N ALA A 236 18.10 -19.46 -24.55
CA ALA A 236 18.98 -20.42 -23.88
C ALA A 236 18.31 -21.06 -22.63
N VAL A 237 17.04 -20.73 -22.38
CA VAL A 237 16.20 -21.34 -21.37
C VAL A 237 15.46 -22.53 -22.01
N ASP A 238 15.57 -23.71 -21.40
CA ASP A 238 14.89 -24.91 -21.89
C ASP A 238 13.39 -24.94 -21.51
N GLY A 239 12.67 -25.98 -21.96
CA GLY A 239 11.24 -26.14 -21.65
C GLY A 239 10.93 -26.42 -20.18
N GLN A 240 11.95 -26.68 -19.35
CA GLN A 240 11.85 -26.84 -17.90
C GLN A 240 12.26 -25.57 -17.15
N GLY A 241 12.61 -24.49 -17.87
CA GLY A 241 13.03 -23.23 -17.29
C GLY A 241 14.51 -23.18 -16.91
N ASN A 242 15.32 -24.21 -17.17
CA ASN A 242 16.74 -24.17 -16.85
C ASN A 242 17.49 -23.31 -17.86
N LEU A 243 18.37 -22.43 -17.38
CA LEU A 243 19.25 -21.66 -18.23
C LEU A 243 20.59 -22.38 -18.41
N ASN A 244 21.03 -22.50 -19.65
CA ASN A 244 22.35 -23.00 -19.99
C ASN A 244 23.05 -22.09 -20.99
N TRP A 245 24.02 -21.30 -20.53
CA TRP A 245 24.68 -20.30 -21.36
C TRP A 245 26.21 -20.32 -21.21
N GLN A 246 26.90 -20.10 -22.32
CA GLN A 246 28.37 -20.05 -22.37
C GLN A 246 28.81 -18.59 -22.44
N ALA A 247 29.50 -18.10 -21.40
CA ALA A 247 29.99 -16.73 -21.40
C ALA A 247 31.04 -16.50 -22.49
N PRO A 248 31.06 -15.32 -23.15
CA PRO A 248 32.09 -14.96 -24.11
C PRO A 248 33.51 -15.12 -23.58
N ALA A 249 34.46 -15.39 -24.48
CA ALA A 249 35.85 -15.69 -24.14
C ALA A 249 36.64 -14.51 -23.55
N SER A 250 36.02 -13.33 -23.40
CA SER A 250 36.64 -12.16 -22.78
C SER A 250 35.69 -11.43 -21.83
N GLY A 251 36.28 -10.80 -20.82
CA GLY A 251 35.58 -10.02 -19.79
C GLY A 251 34.95 -10.86 -18.68
N SER A 252 34.44 -10.17 -17.66
CA SER A 252 33.54 -10.76 -16.66
C SER A 252 32.10 -10.55 -17.09
N TRP A 253 31.23 -11.47 -16.70
CA TRP A 253 29.82 -11.44 -17.03
C TRP A 253 28.96 -11.65 -15.79
N VAL A 254 27.78 -11.08 -15.78
CA VAL A 254 26.73 -11.35 -14.80
C VAL A 254 25.43 -11.68 -15.52
N VAL A 255 24.76 -12.73 -15.05
CA VAL A 255 23.44 -13.14 -15.51
C VAL A 255 22.42 -12.78 -14.45
N PHE A 256 21.35 -12.10 -14.87
CA PHE A 256 20.14 -11.92 -14.09
C PHE A 256 19.04 -12.78 -14.70
N TYR A 257 18.54 -13.73 -13.89
CA TYR A 257 17.45 -14.62 -14.24
C TYR A 257 16.26 -14.31 -13.34
N PHE A 258 15.18 -13.82 -13.95
CA PHE A 258 13.95 -13.42 -13.28
C PHE A 258 12.86 -14.42 -13.57
N VAL A 259 12.22 -14.92 -12.51
CA VAL A 259 11.20 -15.97 -12.58
C VAL A 259 10.06 -15.61 -11.64
N GLN A 260 8.83 -15.80 -12.10
CA GLN A 260 7.63 -15.51 -11.32
C GLN A 260 7.42 -16.59 -10.24
N LYS A 261 6.81 -16.23 -9.11
CA LYS A 261 6.33 -17.19 -8.10
C LYS A 261 5.08 -16.68 -7.38
N PRO A 262 4.23 -17.57 -6.85
CA PRO A 262 3.27 -17.20 -5.79
C PRO A 262 4.03 -16.60 -4.61
N PHE A 263 3.71 -15.38 -4.18
CA PHE A 263 4.48 -14.68 -3.16
C PHE A 263 3.94 -14.98 -1.76
N TYR A 264 4.16 -16.21 -1.32
CA TYR A 264 3.59 -16.74 -0.08
C TYR A 264 4.66 -17.10 0.96
N GLU A 265 5.57 -18.03 0.66
CA GLU A 265 6.52 -18.58 1.64
C GLU A 265 7.43 -17.51 2.22
N GLY A 266 7.57 -17.51 3.55
CA GLY A 266 8.40 -16.56 4.28
C GLY A 266 7.88 -15.11 4.32
N THR A 267 6.73 -14.82 3.71
CA THR A 267 6.15 -13.48 3.65
C THR A 267 5.28 -13.16 4.87
N HIS A 268 4.78 -11.92 4.91
CA HIS A 268 3.75 -11.50 5.84
C HIS A 268 2.48 -12.39 5.84
N ALA A 269 2.13 -12.98 4.69
CA ALA A 269 0.96 -13.86 4.58
C ALA A 269 1.11 -15.17 5.39
N VAL A 270 2.35 -15.64 5.60
CA VAL A 270 2.68 -16.79 6.46
C VAL A 270 2.94 -16.35 7.90
N ASN A 271 3.57 -15.19 8.08
CA ASN A 271 4.14 -14.75 9.35
C ASN A 271 3.34 -13.60 10.00
N ASN A 272 2.01 -13.57 9.83
CA ASN A 272 1.12 -12.62 10.51
C ASN A 272 0.57 -13.19 11.84
N TRP A 273 -0.14 -12.35 12.60
CA TRP A 273 -0.67 -12.68 13.93
C TRP A 273 -2.00 -13.44 13.95
N PHE A 274 -2.67 -13.62 12.80
CA PHE A 274 -4.03 -14.16 12.72
C PHE A 274 -4.08 -15.54 12.06
N GLU A 275 -3.93 -15.61 10.73
CA GLU A 275 -4.08 -16.83 9.93
C GLU A 275 -2.97 -16.93 8.86
N GLN A 276 -2.29 -18.07 8.79
CA GLN A 276 -1.41 -18.39 7.66
C GLN A 276 -2.26 -18.74 6.46
N ARG A 277 -2.29 -17.85 5.47
CA ARG A 277 -3.11 -18.02 4.28
C ARG A 277 -2.53 -17.27 3.09
N ARG A 278 -2.81 -17.74 1.88
CA ARG A 278 -2.47 -17.05 0.64
C ARG A 278 -3.21 -15.71 0.58
N TYR A 279 -2.52 -14.72 0.04
CA TYR A 279 -2.97 -13.33 0.03
C TYR A 279 -3.18 -12.86 -1.40
N ILE A 280 -4.05 -11.87 -1.59
CA ILE A 280 -4.41 -11.37 -2.92
C ILE A 280 -3.31 -10.49 -3.51
N ASN A 281 -3.24 -10.42 -4.83
CA ASN A 281 -2.34 -9.50 -5.50
C ASN A 281 -2.94 -8.10 -5.53
N LEU A 282 -2.57 -7.24 -4.57
CA LEU A 282 -3.01 -5.83 -4.53
C LEU A 282 -2.46 -4.98 -5.69
N LEU A 283 -1.59 -5.54 -6.52
CA LEU A 283 -1.22 -4.93 -7.80
C LEU A 283 -2.21 -5.28 -8.90
N GLU A 284 -3.11 -6.24 -8.74
CA GLU A 284 -4.10 -6.55 -9.77
C GLU A 284 -5.43 -5.87 -9.44
N LYS A 285 -5.96 -5.17 -10.44
CA LYS A 285 -7.26 -4.51 -10.34
C LYS A 285 -8.36 -5.53 -10.03
N ASP A 286 -8.34 -6.66 -10.75
CA ASP A 286 -9.34 -7.71 -10.63
C ASP A 286 -9.36 -8.34 -9.23
N ALA A 287 -8.20 -8.46 -8.57
CA ALA A 287 -8.11 -8.96 -7.20
C ALA A 287 -8.75 -7.99 -6.20
N THR A 288 -8.53 -6.69 -6.41
CA THR A 288 -9.14 -5.63 -5.60
C THR A 288 -10.65 -5.55 -5.83
N GLU A 289 -11.11 -5.66 -7.07
CA GLU A 289 -12.53 -5.69 -7.42
C GLU A 289 -13.24 -6.90 -6.82
N ALA A 290 -12.62 -8.08 -6.87
CA ALA A 290 -13.16 -9.27 -6.22
C ALA A 290 -13.30 -9.09 -4.70
N PHE A 291 -12.32 -8.46 -4.03
CA PHE A 291 -12.44 -8.13 -2.62
C PHE A 291 -13.62 -7.19 -2.33
N ILE A 292 -13.79 -6.13 -3.13
CA ILE A 292 -14.91 -5.18 -3.00
C ILE A 292 -16.27 -5.87 -3.19
N ASP A 293 -16.37 -6.74 -4.19
CA ASP A 293 -17.60 -7.47 -4.52
C ASP A 293 -17.99 -8.47 -3.42
N VAL A 294 -17.01 -9.16 -2.85
CA VAL A 294 -17.24 -10.13 -1.77
C VAL A 294 -17.55 -9.43 -0.44
N THR A 295 -17.00 -8.24 -0.20
CA THR A 295 -17.11 -7.54 1.09
C THR A 295 -18.05 -6.32 1.02
N HIS A 296 -17.54 -5.20 0.53
CA HIS A 296 -18.17 -3.88 0.58
C HIS A 296 -19.54 -3.87 -0.09
N LYS A 297 -19.68 -4.57 -1.22
CA LYS A 297 -20.96 -4.72 -1.92
C LYS A 297 -21.98 -5.49 -1.08
N GLN A 298 -21.57 -6.58 -0.43
CA GLN A 298 -22.47 -7.36 0.45
C GLN A 298 -22.97 -6.54 1.64
N TYR A 299 -22.09 -5.74 2.26
CA TYR A 299 -22.48 -4.80 3.31
C TYR A 299 -23.42 -3.71 2.79
N TYR A 300 -23.13 -3.13 1.63
CA TYR A 300 -23.97 -2.10 1.03
C TYR A 300 -25.37 -2.64 0.69
N GLU A 301 -25.47 -3.83 0.11
CA GLU A 301 -26.75 -4.47 -0.23
C GLU A 301 -27.63 -4.70 1.01
N ARG A 302 -27.04 -5.00 2.16
CA ARG A 302 -27.76 -5.35 3.40
C ARG A 302 -27.97 -4.19 4.36
N LEU A 303 -27.07 -3.21 4.38
CA LEU A 303 -27.06 -2.09 5.32
C LEU A 303 -27.16 -0.73 4.64
N GLY A 304 -27.32 -0.68 3.32
CA GLY A 304 -27.25 0.54 2.50
C GLY A 304 -28.12 1.70 2.99
N SER A 305 -29.26 1.42 3.63
CA SER A 305 -30.13 2.46 4.21
C SER A 305 -29.46 3.29 5.32
N TYR A 306 -28.41 2.78 5.96
CA TYR A 306 -27.67 3.43 7.04
C TYR A 306 -26.37 4.11 6.59
N PHE A 307 -25.96 3.92 5.34
CA PHE A 307 -24.78 4.59 4.79
C PHE A 307 -25.02 6.10 4.74
N GLY A 308 -24.10 6.88 5.33
CA GLY A 308 -24.29 8.33 5.50
C GLY A 308 -25.33 8.73 6.55
N LYS A 309 -25.99 7.76 7.18
CA LYS A 309 -27.02 7.94 8.22
C LYS A 309 -26.67 7.23 9.52
N GLY A 310 -25.38 7.03 9.78
CA GLY A 310 -24.85 6.41 10.99
C GLY A 310 -23.73 5.41 10.69
N ILE A 311 -23.75 4.74 9.53
CA ILE A 311 -22.54 4.10 8.98
C ILE A 311 -21.71 5.17 8.28
N GLU A 312 -20.51 5.42 8.80
CA GLU A 312 -19.67 6.55 8.36
C GLU A 312 -18.49 6.12 7.49
N ALA A 313 -17.94 4.92 7.72
CA ALA A 313 -16.71 4.47 7.08
C ALA A 313 -16.58 2.95 7.04
N PHE A 314 -15.69 2.48 6.17
CA PHE A 314 -15.05 1.18 6.31
C PHE A 314 -13.70 1.35 7.00
N PHE A 315 -13.38 0.41 7.88
CA PHE A 315 -12.03 0.20 8.39
C PHE A 315 -11.39 -0.92 7.57
N THR A 316 -10.18 -0.67 7.08
CA THR A 316 -9.35 -1.62 6.33
C THR A 316 -8.03 -1.75 7.08
N ASP A 317 -7.68 -2.95 7.52
CA ASP A 317 -6.57 -3.22 8.43
C ASP A 317 -5.31 -3.62 7.65
N GLU A 318 -4.42 -2.63 7.48
CA GLU A 318 -3.03 -2.78 6.98
C GLU A 318 -2.86 -3.76 5.78
N PRO A 319 -3.50 -3.48 4.63
CA PRO A 319 -3.29 -4.29 3.43
C PRO A 319 -1.82 -4.26 3.01
N ALA A 320 -1.27 -5.41 2.62
CA ALA A 320 0.17 -5.59 2.43
C ALA A 320 0.54 -6.12 1.05
N LEU A 321 1.54 -5.52 0.39
CA LEU A 321 2.05 -6.03 -0.89
C LEU A 321 2.84 -7.36 -0.77
N THR A 322 3.00 -7.93 0.43
CA THR A 322 3.78 -9.15 0.75
C THR A 322 5.28 -9.13 0.36
N GLY A 323 5.76 -8.01 -0.18
CA GLY A 323 7.09 -7.80 -0.77
C GLY A 323 8.34 -7.90 0.09
N THR A 324 8.25 -8.48 1.28
CA THR A 324 9.39 -8.64 2.17
C THR A 324 9.22 -9.93 2.95
N TYR A 325 10.30 -10.71 3.02
CA TYR A 325 10.35 -11.83 3.93
C TYR A 325 10.49 -11.31 5.36
N ILE A 326 9.62 -11.77 6.23
CA ILE A 326 9.62 -11.39 7.64
C ILE A 326 9.86 -12.62 8.50
N GLY A 327 10.45 -12.42 9.67
CA GLY A 327 10.65 -13.50 10.63
C GLY A 327 9.33 -14.02 11.19
N THR A 328 9.36 -15.22 11.77
CA THR A 328 8.20 -15.82 12.42
C THR A 328 7.74 -14.96 13.60
N PRO A 329 6.42 -14.69 13.73
CA PRO A 329 5.89 -13.95 14.86
C PRO A 329 6.05 -14.75 16.17
N PRO A 330 6.03 -14.10 17.34
CA PRO A 330 6.14 -14.78 18.64
C PRO A 330 4.90 -15.62 19.00
N ARG A 331 3.85 -15.59 18.16
CA ARG A 331 2.60 -16.34 18.30
C ARG A 331 2.46 -17.27 17.10
N GLN A 332 1.96 -18.49 17.31
CA GLN A 332 1.59 -19.36 16.21
C GLN A 332 0.19 -18.99 15.68
N PRO A 333 0.06 -18.49 14.44
CA PRO A 333 -1.23 -18.30 13.79
C PRO A 333 -1.90 -19.64 13.45
N SER A 334 -3.21 -19.62 13.20
CA SER A 334 -3.91 -20.78 12.63
C SER A 334 -3.40 -21.04 11.21
N VAL A 335 -3.16 -22.29 10.85
CA VAL A 335 -2.66 -22.66 9.52
C VAL A 335 -3.83 -23.04 8.62
N LEU A 336 -4.12 -22.24 7.60
CA LEU A 336 -5.12 -22.56 6.57
C LEU A 336 -4.46 -23.05 5.28
N ASP A 337 -3.42 -22.35 4.85
CA ASP A 337 -2.57 -22.77 3.75
C ASP A 337 -1.21 -23.15 4.34
N ALA A 338 -0.78 -24.40 4.19
CA ALA A 338 0.53 -24.82 4.71
C ALA A 338 1.63 -24.31 3.77
N PRO A 339 2.66 -23.60 4.27
CA PRO A 339 3.80 -23.21 3.44
C PRO A 339 4.62 -24.44 3.04
N ASP A 340 5.11 -24.44 1.81
CA ASP A 340 6.00 -25.51 1.32
C ASP A 340 7.46 -25.21 1.72
N PRO A 341 8.07 -26.02 2.60
CA PRO A 341 9.45 -25.78 3.04
C PRO A 341 10.50 -26.02 1.93
N GLY A 342 10.12 -26.65 0.82
CA GLY A 342 10.99 -26.89 -0.33
C GLY A 342 11.13 -25.69 -1.26
N VAL A 343 10.25 -24.69 -1.18
CA VAL A 343 10.31 -23.50 -2.04
C VAL A 343 11.43 -22.57 -1.56
N PRO A 344 12.46 -22.29 -2.38
CA PRO A 344 13.58 -21.46 -1.97
C PRO A 344 13.16 -20.00 -1.79
N LEU A 345 13.62 -19.37 -0.71
CA LEU A 345 13.40 -17.95 -0.44
C LEU A 345 14.41 -17.08 -1.20
N LEU A 346 14.17 -16.90 -2.50
CA LEU A 346 14.98 -16.03 -3.36
C LEU A 346 14.63 -14.56 -3.16
N LYS A 347 15.59 -13.65 -3.40
CA LYS A 347 15.30 -12.21 -3.43
C LYS A 347 14.17 -11.97 -4.44
N THR A 348 13.07 -11.39 -3.97
CA THR A 348 11.83 -11.29 -4.74
C THR A 348 11.30 -9.86 -4.70
N LEU A 349 10.84 -9.36 -5.85
CA LEU A 349 10.15 -8.08 -5.99
C LEU A 349 8.63 -8.32 -6.02
N ASN A 350 7.84 -7.35 -5.60
CA ASN A 350 6.39 -7.36 -5.85
C ASN A 350 6.14 -7.38 -7.35
N TRP A 351 5.24 -8.26 -7.79
CA TRP A 351 4.96 -8.44 -9.21
C TRP A 351 3.46 -8.49 -9.48
N GLY A 352 3.05 -7.75 -10.50
CA GLY A 352 1.73 -7.88 -11.09
C GLY A 352 1.89 -8.47 -12.49
N ASN A 353 0.96 -9.33 -12.90
CA ASN A 353 0.91 -9.88 -14.25
C ASN A 353 0.82 -8.76 -15.29
N GLU A 354 0.11 -7.67 -14.99
CA GLU A 354 -0.03 -6.51 -15.89
C GLU A 354 1.08 -5.45 -15.71
N LEU A 355 2.01 -5.65 -14.76
CA LEU A 355 2.97 -4.60 -14.39
C LEU A 355 3.89 -4.20 -15.55
N ALA A 356 4.33 -5.16 -16.37
CA ALA A 356 5.20 -4.86 -17.52
C ALA A 356 4.46 -4.02 -18.58
N GLU A 357 3.21 -4.36 -18.88
CA GLU A 357 2.38 -3.62 -19.83
C GLU A 357 2.06 -2.21 -19.31
N GLU A 358 1.64 -2.10 -18.06
CA GLU A 358 1.36 -0.81 -17.42
C GLU A 358 2.59 0.08 -17.33
N PHE A 359 3.75 -0.50 -17.04
CA PHE A 359 5.02 0.21 -17.06
C PHE A 359 5.30 0.79 -18.44
N ARG A 360 5.18 -0.02 -19.50
CA ARG A 360 5.39 0.41 -20.90
C ARG A 360 4.43 1.54 -21.28
N LYS A 361 3.14 1.42 -20.97
CA LYS A 361 2.13 2.46 -21.22
C LYS A 361 2.50 3.78 -20.56
N ARG A 362 2.93 3.75 -19.30
CA ARG A 362 3.21 4.96 -18.50
C ARG A 362 4.57 5.59 -18.78
N ARG A 363 5.55 4.78 -19.19
CA ARG A 363 6.96 5.20 -19.31
C ARG A 363 7.45 5.29 -20.75
N GLY A 364 6.76 4.68 -21.71
CA GLY A 364 7.11 4.72 -23.13
C GLY A 364 8.29 3.82 -23.51
N TYR A 365 8.70 2.89 -22.63
CA TYR A 365 9.77 1.91 -22.90
C TYR A 365 9.58 0.63 -22.08
N GLU A 366 10.28 -0.43 -22.47
CA GLU A 366 10.15 -1.78 -21.90
C GLU A 366 10.73 -1.92 -20.49
N LEU A 367 10.08 -2.73 -19.64
CA LEU A 367 10.51 -3.01 -18.27
C LEU A 367 11.71 -3.98 -18.16
N PRO A 368 11.81 -5.08 -18.94
CA PRO A 368 12.87 -6.08 -18.78
C PRO A 368 14.31 -5.53 -18.76
N PRO A 369 14.71 -4.56 -19.62
CA PRO A 369 16.04 -3.94 -19.57
C PRO A 369 16.36 -3.21 -18.26
N VAL A 370 15.34 -2.86 -17.47
CA VAL A 370 15.47 -2.10 -16.22
C VAL A 370 15.51 -3.01 -14.99
N LEU A 371 14.95 -4.22 -15.07
CA LEU A 371 14.86 -5.16 -13.92
C LEU A 371 16.18 -5.38 -13.17
N PRO A 372 17.34 -5.57 -13.82
CA PRO A 372 18.62 -5.75 -13.12
C PRO A 372 19.00 -4.60 -12.18
N TYR A 373 18.60 -3.37 -12.48
CA TYR A 373 18.88 -2.19 -11.67
C TYR A 373 18.04 -2.08 -10.38
N LEU A 374 16.94 -2.83 -10.31
CA LEU A 374 16.11 -2.94 -9.11
C LEU A 374 16.77 -3.83 -8.06
N VAL A 375 17.60 -4.78 -8.49
CA VAL A 375 18.17 -5.82 -7.64
C VAL A 375 19.68 -5.66 -7.40
N GLY A 376 20.41 -5.06 -8.34
CA GLY A 376 21.86 -4.85 -8.30
C GLY A 376 22.30 -3.52 -8.96
N GLY A 377 23.60 -3.37 -9.20
CA GLY A 377 24.20 -2.22 -9.89
C GLY A 377 24.38 -0.93 -9.06
N ARG A 378 25.59 -0.35 -9.10
CA ARG A 378 25.87 1.07 -8.86
C ARG A 378 26.38 1.67 -10.18
N GLY A 379 25.58 2.47 -10.86
CA GLY A 379 25.93 3.09 -12.13
C GLY A 379 25.22 4.43 -12.33
N GLN A 380 25.92 5.40 -12.93
CA GLN A 380 25.45 6.78 -13.14
C GLN A 380 24.06 6.81 -13.80
N GLY A 381 23.10 7.48 -13.16
CA GLY A 381 21.75 7.72 -13.68
C GLY A 381 20.77 6.55 -13.63
N GLY A 382 21.14 5.35 -14.10
CA GLY A 382 20.23 4.22 -14.33
C GLY A 382 19.65 3.57 -13.07
N ALA A 383 20.48 3.28 -12.06
CA ALA A 383 20.03 2.62 -10.83
C ALA A 383 19.16 3.54 -9.93
N ALA A 384 19.50 4.83 -9.87
CA ALA A 384 18.71 5.81 -9.13
C ALA A 384 17.37 6.11 -9.85
N ARG A 385 17.37 6.17 -11.19
CA ARG A 385 16.17 6.35 -12.01
C ARG A 385 15.25 5.13 -11.94
N ALA A 386 15.77 3.91 -12.11
CA ALA A 386 15.00 2.67 -11.97
C ALA A 386 14.34 2.53 -10.59
N ARG A 387 15.07 2.84 -9.51
CA ARG A 387 14.55 2.78 -8.12
C ARG A 387 13.53 3.86 -7.79
N ARG A 388 13.56 5.02 -8.48
CA ARG A 388 12.50 6.05 -8.39
C ARG A 388 11.25 5.71 -9.19
N LEU A 389 11.35 4.93 -10.27
CA LEU A 389 10.27 4.78 -11.24
C LEU A 389 9.25 3.67 -10.90
N LEU A 390 9.66 2.64 -10.15
CA LEU A 390 8.79 1.53 -9.76
C LEU A 390 7.74 1.93 -8.69
N PRO A 391 8.10 2.72 -7.64
CA PRO A 391 7.13 3.19 -6.65
C PRO A 391 5.94 3.95 -7.26
N ASP A 392 6.13 4.70 -8.35
CA ASP A 392 5.03 5.41 -9.04
C ASP A 392 4.09 4.47 -9.83
N ALA A 393 4.62 3.37 -10.38
CA ALA A 393 3.83 2.37 -11.11
C ALA A 393 3.08 1.42 -10.15
N VAL A 394 3.66 1.19 -8.97
CA VAL A 394 3.11 0.34 -7.90
C VAL A 394 2.17 1.11 -6.98
N GLY A 395 2.53 2.34 -6.59
CA GLY A 395 1.83 3.16 -5.60
C GLY A 395 0.44 3.65 -6.02
N ALA A 396 0.10 3.60 -7.31
CA ALA A 396 -1.23 3.95 -7.79
C ALA A 396 -2.32 2.94 -7.35
N ARG A 397 -1.96 1.66 -7.14
CA ARG A 397 -2.91 0.54 -7.06
C ARG A 397 -3.43 0.20 -5.65
N PRO A 398 -2.64 0.24 -4.56
CA PRO A 398 -3.20 0.19 -3.20
C PRO A 398 -4.22 1.30 -2.93
N GLY A 399 -4.04 2.46 -3.58
CA GLY A 399 -5.02 3.55 -3.54
C GLY A 399 -6.33 3.25 -4.25
N GLU A 400 -6.41 2.24 -5.13
CA GLU A 400 -7.66 1.84 -5.81
C GLU A 400 -8.62 1.15 -4.84
N LEU A 401 -8.11 0.28 -3.96
CA LEU A 401 -8.92 -0.31 -2.89
C LEU A 401 -9.56 0.77 -2.02
N LEU A 402 -8.74 1.75 -1.59
CA LEU A 402 -9.20 2.88 -0.78
C LEU A 402 -10.16 3.80 -1.54
N ARG A 403 -9.89 4.07 -2.82
CA ARG A 403 -10.80 4.85 -3.68
C ARG A 403 -12.13 4.15 -3.86
N ALA A 404 -12.12 2.84 -4.10
CA ALA A 404 -13.34 2.07 -4.28
C ALA A 404 -14.15 1.95 -2.99
N ALA A 405 -13.50 1.71 -1.84
CA ALA A 405 -14.16 1.74 -0.53
C ALA A 405 -14.85 3.10 -0.29
N ARG A 406 -14.15 4.19 -0.58
CA ARG A 406 -14.70 5.55 -0.53
C ARG A 406 -15.85 5.74 -1.52
N ASP A 407 -15.75 5.19 -2.73
CA ASP A 407 -16.79 5.32 -3.75
C ASP A 407 -18.05 4.52 -3.38
N VAL A 408 -17.92 3.39 -2.68
CA VAL A 408 -19.06 2.67 -2.06
C VAL A 408 -19.71 3.54 -0.98
N LEU A 409 -18.93 4.19 -0.11
CA LEU A 409 -19.45 5.08 0.93
C LEU A 409 -20.12 6.35 0.38
N ARG A 410 -19.63 6.87 -0.76
CA ARG A 410 -20.15 8.09 -1.41
C ARG A 410 -21.38 7.87 -2.29
N ARG A 411 -21.85 6.63 -2.48
CA ARG A 411 -22.95 6.30 -3.39
C ARG A 411 -24.36 6.73 -2.92
N ASP A 412 -24.44 7.77 -2.11
CA ASP A 412 -25.65 8.60 -2.02
C ASP A 412 -25.58 9.67 -3.14
N GLY A 413 -26.10 9.32 -4.33
CA GLY A 413 -26.49 10.33 -5.32
C GLY A 413 -26.17 10.14 -6.81
N ARG A 414 -25.46 9.11 -7.30
CA ARG A 414 -25.34 8.87 -8.77
C ARG A 414 -24.73 7.51 -9.17
N ARG A 415 -25.55 6.73 -9.91
CA ARG A 415 -25.25 5.63 -10.86
C ARG A 415 -24.25 4.54 -10.45
N LEU A 416 -24.81 3.37 -10.13
CA LEU A 416 -24.18 2.08 -10.41
C LEU A 416 -25.20 1.09 -11.01
N LEU A 417 -25.85 1.52 -12.08
CA LEU A 417 -26.52 0.60 -13.00
C LEU A 417 -26.10 1.00 -14.40
N ARG A 418 -24.98 0.46 -14.86
CA ARG A 418 -24.86 0.11 -16.28
C ARG A 418 -25.06 -1.40 -16.34
N PRO A 419 -26.19 -1.89 -16.86
CA PRO A 419 -26.27 -3.27 -17.30
C PRO A 419 -25.22 -3.48 -18.39
N SER A 420 -24.59 -4.65 -18.35
CA SER A 420 -23.92 -5.26 -19.49
C SER A 420 -24.75 -5.01 -20.76
N ALA A 421 -24.10 -4.49 -21.80
CA ALA A 421 -24.74 -4.21 -23.08
C ALA A 421 -25.10 -5.53 -23.80
N ALA A 422 -26.23 -6.11 -23.43
CA ALA A 422 -26.96 -7.09 -24.22
C ALA A 422 -28.44 -6.70 -24.17
N GLY A 423 -28.96 -6.23 -25.31
CA GLY A 423 -30.38 -5.90 -25.49
C GLY A 423 -30.63 -4.41 -25.73
N ARG A 424 -30.56 -3.97 -26.99
CA ARG A 424 -31.19 -2.71 -27.41
C ARG A 424 -32.70 -2.90 -27.37
N GLY A 425 -33.37 -2.24 -26.43
CA GLY A 425 -34.82 -2.10 -26.36
C GLY A 425 -35.15 -0.65 -25.99
N ASN A 426 -35.89 0.02 -26.86
CA ASN A 426 -36.20 1.44 -26.84
C ASN A 426 -37.30 1.75 -25.80
N VAL A 427 -37.05 2.58 -24.77
CA VAL A 427 -38.12 3.21 -23.96
C VAL A 427 -37.69 4.62 -23.52
N PRO A 428 -38.57 5.65 -23.56
CA PRO A 428 -38.20 7.06 -23.50
C PRO A 428 -37.93 7.58 -22.10
N SER A 429 -37.15 8.66 -22.06
CA SER A 429 -36.81 9.48 -20.89
C SER A 429 -38.04 10.05 -20.17
N GLY A 430 -38.24 9.63 -18.93
CA GLY A 430 -39.07 10.30 -17.93
C GLY A 430 -38.21 10.70 -16.72
N HIS A 431 -38.37 11.94 -16.27
CA HIS A 431 -37.67 12.57 -15.16
C HIS A 431 -37.69 11.73 -13.86
N LEU A 432 -36.51 11.53 -13.26
CA LEU A 432 -36.11 12.02 -11.92
C LEU A 432 -34.63 11.74 -11.67
#